data_AF-A0A3G6T7Z3-F1
#
_entry.id   AF-A0A3G6T7Z3-F1
#
_cell.length_a   1.000
_cell.length_b   1.000
_cell.length_c   1.000
_cell.angle_alpha   90.00
_cell.angle_beta   90.00
_cell.angle_gamma   90.00
#
_symmetry.space_group_name_H-M   'P 1'
#
loop_
_entity.id
_entity.type
_entity.pdbx_description
1 polymer ?
#
loop_
_entity_poly.entity_id
_entity_poly.type
_entity_poly.pdbx_seq_one_letter_code
_entity_poly.pdbx_strand_id
1 'polypeptide(L)'
;MGKTFVYNTGNNTPPIDELHLEIGVFFDGTLNNLKNTELRQKYKDGKNKIESTDSDEVVAKKEEAIEAATKQQEKEYDNLDHKKKPDAGSEYDQYLKAIHRSRLDKMGVDNSFSNDFTNVARLYKCCEQNTYAIYIEGIGTLDNRRDVDDGFQYGSGITGVRGKVRKGCEKLADRIKVIIRNSLNADKQFTKIYIDTFGFSRGAAAARNFAYEINGKKRAKDVEIRKSRKVVGYTQFNSPEGPVMVPEYGDIWLDKDDTEVDPQYIIDGKLPKFGFLGYYLLSKDILTKEELEDLELDVRFIGVYDTVSSYEEYGDMGGMRRVGWEGMKHSVLGPKYNFGDDVEQLQLLNPGSYFKAVHFTAENEHRENFSLTRFPGSIEKEFPGVHCDIGGAYESGKETVDEIETSNHKPVWFLNKRRQQLIDEHWFNKDQIEINNSFLNVLTMGAVYRKITGIRFLRKEYSYIPLQFMEELGKNLYDHQLNIKTETTYSIEHDNYLNQAKDILHHYVFDGGEKWNFKPDEVVEKERQERARARLENPEPVQEPIPDEVVDKDGNIIKTKTLQEVVVTAYPPQTLLRIIRNKYLHWSANRDWMGMDPNNDYQRRIYP
;
A
#
# COMPACT_ATOMS: atom_id res chain seq x y z
N MET A 1 -17.36 40.14 10.98
CA MET A 1 -17.07 40.39 9.56
C MET A 1 -16.21 39.23 9.08
N GLY A 2 -16.81 38.25 8.39
CA GLY A 2 -16.10 37.11 7.83
C GLY A 2 -15.34 37.55 6.58
N LYS A 3 -14.03 37.29 6.54
CA LYS A 3 -13.27 37.40 5.30
C LYS A 3 -13.53 36.14 4.49
N THR A 4 -14.44 36.25 3.52
CA THR A 4 -14.60 35.25 2.47
C THR A 4 -13.36 35.34 1.57
N PHE A 5 -12.50 34.34 1.67
CA PHE A 5 -11.40 34.18 0.73
C PHE A 5 -11.95 33.58 -0.56
N VAL A 6 -12.16 34.45 -1.56
CA VAL A 6 -12.41 34.02 -2.94
C VAL A 6 -11.03 33.85 -3.58
N TYR A 7 -10.64 32.62 -3.88
CA TYR A 7 -9.42 32.35 -4.64
C TYR A 7 -9.75 31.64 -5.95
N ASN A 8 -9.22 32.23 -7.01
CA ASN A 8 -9.46 31.94 -8.41
C ASN A 8 -8.91 30.54 -8.75
N THR A 9 -9.72 29.67 -9.34
CA THR A 9 -9.35 28.32 -9.82
C THR A 9 -8.54 28.35 -11.12
N GLY A 10 -7.78 29.43 -11.35
CA GLY A 10 -6.98 29.62 -12.55
C GLY A 10 -5.54 29.25 -12.29
N ASN A 11 -4.95 28.45 -13.20
CA ASN A 11 -3.50 28.28 -13.30
C ASN A 11 -2.83 29.65 -13.29
N ASN A 12 -2.33 30.05 -12.13
CA ASN A 12 -1.62 31.31 -11.97
C ASN A 12 -0.26 31.10 -12.63
N THR A 13 -0.10 31.57 -13.87
CA THR A 13 1.23 31.56 -14.50
C THR A 13 2.16 32.39 -13.61
N PRO A 14 3.29 31.83 -13.17
CA PRO A 14 4.25 32.58 -12.35
C PRO A 14 4.68 33.85 -13.10
N PRO A 15 5.04 34.92 -12.37
CA PRO A 15 5.72 36.06 -12.97
C PRO A 15 6.87 35.57 -13.86
N ILE A 16 7.14 36.27 -14.97
CA ILE A 16 8.11 35.83 -16.00
C ILE A 16 9.49 35.53 -15.40
N ASP A 17 9.86 36.28 -14.37
CA ASP A 17 11.15 36.22 -13.69
C ASP A 17 11.19 35.23 -12.51
N GLU A 18 10.07 34.56 -12.21
CA GLU A 18 9.96 33.58 -11.13
C GLU A 18 9.86 32.14 -11.64
N LEU A 19 10.46 31.23 -10.88
CA LEU A 19 10.36 29.79 -11.08
C LEU A 19 9.56 29.18 -9.93
N HIS A 20 8.38 28.67 -10.27
CA HIS A 20 7.55 27.86 -9.38
C HIS A 20 7.68 26.39 -9.79
N LEU A 21 7.99 25.52 -8.84
CA LEU A 21 8.14 24.08 -9.09
C LEU A 21 6.96 23.30 -8.54
N GLU A 22 6.58 22.24 -9.23
CA GLU A 22 5.58 21.28 -8.79
C GLU A 22 6.22 19.90 -8.75
N ILE A 23 6.19 19.23 -7.59
CA ILE A 23 6.89 17.96 -7.40
C ILE A 23 6.01 17.00 -6.62
N GLY A 24 5.83 15.80 -7.18
CA GLY A 24 5.10 14.70 -6.58
C GLY A 24 6.05 13.72 -5.87
N VAL A 25 5.81 13.41 -4.60
CA VAL A 25 6.61 12.45 -3.82
C VAL A 25 5.77 11.23 -3.43
N PHE A 26 6.15 10.07 -3.94
CA PHE A 26 5.40 8.82 -3.90
C PHE A 26 6.08 7.81 -2.98
N PHE A 27 5.49 7.55 -1.81
CA PHE A 27 6.01 6.63 -0.79
C PHE A 27 5.31 5.27 -0.83
N ASP A 28 6.04 4.23 -1.22
CA ASP A 28 5.43 2.91 -1.37
C ASP A 28 5.22 2.16 -0.03
N GLY A 29 4.40 1.12 -0.06
CA GLY A 29 4.07 0.29 1.10
C GLY A 29 5.22 -0.62 1.52
N THR A 30 5.18 -1.12 2.75
CA THR A 30 6.17 -2.07 3.28
C THR A 30 6.38 -3.27 2.37
N LEU A 31 7.64 -3.66 2.15
CA LEU A 31 8.03 -4.73 1.20
C LEU A 31 7.53 -4.50 -0.24
N ASN A 32 7.22 -3.27 -0.65
CA ASN A 32 6.97 -2.95 -2.06
C ASN A 32 8.14 -2.20 -2.67
N ASN A 33 8.51 -2.58 -3.88
CA ASN A 33 9.58 -1.92 -4.63
C ASN A 33 9.32 -2.05 -6.14
N LEU A 34 9.06 -0.90 -6.78
CA LEU A 34 8.83 -0.78 -8.21
C LEU A 34 9.91 -1.48 -9.04
N LYS A 35 11.19 -1.30 -8.72
CA LYS A 35 12.31 -1.87 -9.47
C LYS A 35 12.40 -3.38 -9.29
N ASN A 36 12.14 -3.88 -8.10
CA ASN A 36 12.14 -5.33 -7.85
C ASN A 36 10.99 -6.02 -8.59
N THR A 37 9.80 -5.42 -8.62
CA THR A 37 8.67 -5.90 -9.45
C THR A 37 9.01 -5.85 -10.95
N GLU A 38 9.66 -4.79 -11.45
CA GLU A 38 10.12 -4.70 -12.85
C GLU A 38 11.11 -5.82 -13.21
N LEU A 39 12.04 -6.15 -12.30
CA LEU A 39 12.97 -7.27 -12.49
C LEU A 39 12.25 -8.63 -12.50
N ARG A 40 11.29 -8.87 -11.60
CA ARG A 40 10.48 -10.09 -11.62
C ARG A 40 9.70 -10.21 -12.94
N GLN A 41 9.06 -9.13 -13.38
CA GLN A 41 8.32 -9.11 -14.65
C GLN A 41 9.25 -9.38 -15.84
N LYS A 42 10.48 -8.86 -15.83
CA LYS A 42 11.48 -9.10 -16.88
C LYS A 42 11.98 -10.54 -16.92
N TYR A 43 12.30 -11.11 -15.76
CA TYR A 43 13.05 -12.38 -15.68
C TYR A 43 12.22 -13.63 -15.39
N LYS A 44 11.05 -13.48 -14.76
CA LYS A 44 10.17 -14.61 -14.41
C LYS A 44 8.87 -14.59 -15.21
N ASP A 45 8.14 -13.46 -15.19
CA ASP A 45 6.82 -13.42 -15.79
C ASP A 45 6.93 -13.35 -17.32
N GLY A 46 7.68 -12.38 -17.84
CA GLY A 46 7.96 -12.19 -19.26
C GLY A 46 6.72 -12.34 -20.14
N LYS A 47 6.78 -13.25 -21.11
CA LYS A 47 5.66 -13.58 -22.01
C LYS A 47 4.49 -14.32 -21.32
N ASN A 48 4.71 -14.84 -20.13
CA ASN A 48 3.72 -15.60 -19.35
C ASN A 48 3.00 -14.73 -18.31
N LYS A 49 3.23 -13.41 -18.29
CA LYS A 49 2.49 -12.50 -17.43
C LYS A 49 0.98 -12.67 -17.64
N ILE A 50 0.24 -12.82 -16.55
CA ILE A 50 -1.22 -12.93 -16.56
C ILE A 50 -1.79 -11.54 -16.79
N GLU A 51 -2.58 -11.41 -17.85
CA GLU A 51 -3.23 -10.18 -18.26
C GLU A 51 -4.72 -10.22 -17.88
N SER A 52 -5.29 -9.03 -17.66
CA SER A 52 -6.69 -8.88 -17.24
C SER A 52 -7.69 -9.50 -18.22
N THR A 53 -7.36 -9.51 -19.51
CA THR A 53 -8.18 -10.08 -20.59
C THR A 53 -7.99 -11.58 -20.81
N ASP A 54 -7.06 -12.24 -20.11
CA ASP A 54 -6.82 -13.67 -20.30
C ASP A 54 -8.03 -14.51 -19.86
N SER A 55 -8.42 -15.49 -20.66
CA SER A 55 -9.41 -16.50 -20.27
C SER A 55 -8.84 -17.47 -19.23
N ASP A 56 -9.71 -18.14 -18.49
CA ASP A 56 -9.30 -19.09 -17.44
C ASP A 56 -8.37 -20.21 -17.96
N GLU A 57 -8.55 -20.64 -19.21
CA GLU A 57 -7.67 -21.63 -19.86
C GLU A 57 -6.26 -21.07 -20.13
N VAL A 58 -6.17 -19.81 -20.56
CA VAL A 58 -4.88 -19.13 -20.81
C VAL A 58 -4.16 -18.87 -19.48
N VAL A 59 -4.91 -18.45 -18.46
CA VAL A 59 -4.42 -18.26 -17.10
C VAL A 59 -3.78 -19.54 -16.58
N ALA A 60 -4.48 -20.68 -16.64
CA ALA A 60 -3.96 -21.95 -16.14
C ALA A 60 -2.62 -22.34 -16.81
N LYS A 61 -2.52 -22.17 -18.14
CA LYS A 61 -1.27 -22.41 -18.89
C LYS A 61 -0.13 -21.48 -18.46
N LYS A 62 -0.45 -20.21 -18.20
CA LYS A 62 0.53 -19.22 -17.73
C LYS A 62 1.00 -19.51 -16.30
N GLU A 63 0.11 -19.91 -15.40
CA GLU A 63 0.46 -20.32 -14.04
C GLU A 63 1.42 -21.52 -14.03
N GLU A 64 1.14 -22.56 -14.83
CA GLU A 64 2.05 -23.71 -14.98
C GLU A 64 3.44 -23.29 -15.50
N ALA A 65 3.47 -22.37 -16.47
CA ALA A 65 4.72 -21.87 -17.02
C ALA A 65 5.53 -21.04 -16.01
N ILE A 66 4.85 -20.21 -15.20
CA ILE A 66 5.47 -19.42 -14.12
C ILE A 66 6.02 -20.35 -13.03
N GLU A 67 5.30 -21.41 -12.67
CA GLU A 67 5.76 -22.40 -11.70
C GLU A 67 7.01 -23.13 -12.21
N ALA A 68 7.01 -23.53 -13.49
CA ALA A 68 8.18 -24.14 -14.13
C ALA A 68 9.39 -23.20 -14.14
N ALA A 69 9.20 -21.92 -14.47
CA ALA A 69 10.25 -20.91 -14.44
C ALA A 69 10.81 -20.71 -13.02
N THR A 70 9.94 -20.70 -12.00
CA THR A 70 10.35 -20.61 -10.60
C THR A 70 11.24 -21.79 -10.18
N LYS A 71 10.86 -23.02 -10.56
CA LYS A 71 11.66 -24.23 -10.29
C LYS A 71 13.01 -24.21 -11.02
N GLN A 72 13.06 -23.61 -12.21
CA GLN A 72 14.31 -23.45 -12.95
C GLN A 72 15.23 -22.42 -12.27
N GLN A 73 14.69 -21.25 -11.90
CA GLN A 73 15.44 -20.19 -11.23
C GLN A 73 16.06 -20.65 -9.91
N GLU A 74 15.35 -21.47 -9.12
CA GLU A 74 15.89 -22.04 -7.87
C GLU A 74 17.10 -22.96 -8.17
N LYS A 75 17.05 -23.77 -9.23
CA LYS A 75 18.20 -24.59 -9.65
C LYS A 75 19.37 -23.75 -10.15
N GLU A 76 19.11 -22.65 -10.85
CA GLU A 76 20.14 -21.73 -11.31
C GLU A 76 20.80 -21.01 -10.14
N TYR A 77 20.00 -20.61 -9.14
CA TYR A 77 20.50 -20.07 -7.88
C TYR A 77 21.45 -21.04 -7.16
N ASP A 78 21.09 -22.32 -7.04
CA ASP A 78 21.92 -23.35 -6.39
C ASP A 78 23.31 -23.53 -7.06
N ASN A 79 23.45 -23.12 -8.32
CA ASN A 79 24.71 -23.18 -9.07
C ASN A 79 25.57 -21.91 -8.91
N LEU A 80 25.09 -20.87 -8.23
CA LEU A 80 25.81 -19.61 -8.06
C LEU A 80 26.94 -19.73 -7.01
N ASP A 81 28.02 -18.97 -7.21
CA ASP A 81 29.07 -18.83 -6.21
C ASP A 81 28.63 -17.88 -5.08
N HIS A 82 28.15 -18.48 -3.99
CA HIS A 82 27.69 -17.75 -2.79
C HIS A 82 28.82 -17.17 -1.94
N LYS A 83 30.10 -17.42 -2.24
CA LYS A 83 31.23 -16.79 -1.53
C LYS A 83 31.48 -15.35 -1.99
N LYS A 84 30.93 -14.95 -3.13
CA LYS A 84 31.02 -13.57 -3.63
C LYS A 84 30.00 -12.67 -2.95
N LYS A 85 30.31 -11.37 -2.88
CA LYS A 85 29.40 -10.35 -2.34
C LYS A 85 28.01 -10.44 -3.02
N PRO A 86 26.92 -10.06 -2.33
CA PRO A 86 25.56 -10.11 -2.88
C PRO A 86 25.45 -9.36 -4.22
N ASP A 87 26.11 -8.21 -4.30
CA ASP A 87 26.13 -7.29 -5.45
C ASP A 87 27.08 -7.73 -6.58
N ALA A 88 27.74 -8.88 -6.46
CA ALA A 88 28.69 -9.38 -7.46
C ALA A 88 28.00 -10.33 -8.45
N GLY A 89 28.19 -10.08 -9.75
CA GLY A 89 27.62 -10.88 -10.84
C GLY A 89 26.85 -10.02 -11.84
N SER A 90 26.18 -10.68 -12.79
CA SER A 90 25.24 -10.03 -13.71
C SER A 90 23.99 -9.53 -12.96
N GLU A 91 23.19 -8.66 -13.60
CA GLU A 91 21.87 -8.23 -13.06
C GLU A 91 20.98 -9.44 -12.76
N TYR A 92 21.06 -10.49 -13.59
CA TYR A 92 20.31 -11.71 -13.39
C TYR A 92 20.82 -12.52 -12.19
N ASP A 93 22.14 -12.61 -11.98
CA ASP A 93 22.69 -13.30 -10.80
C ASP A 93 22.29 -12.58 -9.50
N GLN A 94 22.27 -11.24 -9.52
CA GLN A 94 21.82 -10.42 -8.39
C GLN A 94 20.32 -10.63 -8.15
N TYR A 95 19.51 -10.68 -9.20
CA TYR A 95 18.09 -11.02 -9.12
C TYR A 95 17.87 -12.40 -8.51
N LEU A 96 18.54 -13.45 -8.99
CA LEU A 96 18.43 -14.81 -8.44
C LEU A 96 18.79 -14.86 -6.94
N LYS A 97 19.87 -14.17 -6.55
CA LYS A 97 20.26 -14.05 -5.13
C LYS A 97 19.23 -13.29 -4.29
N ALA A 98 18.56 -12.30 -4.87
CA ALA A 98 17.59 -11.46 -4.17
C ALA A 98 16.24 -12.16 -3.99
N ILE A 99 15.78 -12.95 -4.97
CA ILE A 99 14.49 -13.65 -4.89
C ILE A 99 14.55 -14.92 -4.03
N HIS A 100 15.73 -15.51 -3.84
CA HIS A 100 15.86 -16.77 -3.14
C HIS A 100 15.42 -16.66 -1.67
N ARG A 101 14.55 -17.60 -1.26
CA ARG A 101 14.01 -17.69 0.10
C ARG A 101 14.47 -18.99 0.75
N SER A 102 15.14 -18.89 1.89
CA SER A 102 15.48 -20.04 2.73
C SER A 102 14.23 -20.78 3.22
N ARG A 103 14.37 -21.99 3.77
CA ARG A 103 13.23 -22.71 4.36
C ARG A 103 12.55 -21.90 5.49
N LEU A 104 13.32 -21.15 6.27
CA LEU A 104 12.78 -20.27 7.31
C LEU A 104 12.11 -19.05 6.67
N ASP A 105 12.72 -18.47 5.63
CA ASP A 105 12.16 -17.30 4.93
C ASP A 105 10.81 -17.64 4.31
N LYS A 106 10.65 -18.85 3.72
CA LYS A 106 9.41 -19.36 3.13
C LYS A 106 8.25 -19.53 4.13
N MET A 107 8.54 -19.56 5.43
CA MET A 107 7.50 -19.58 6.46
C MET A 107 6.98 -18.17 6.78
N GLY A 108 7.73 -17.12 6.44
CA GLY A 108 7.36 -15.73 6.68
C GLY A 108 6.62 -15.05 5.53
N VAL A 109 6.40 -13.74 5.68
CA VAL A 109 5.84 -12.92 4.61
C VAL A 109 6.73 -12.96 3.36
N ASP A 110 6.08 -12.83 2.20
CA ASP A 110 6.75 -12.74 0.92
C ASP A 110 7.69 -11.53 0.82
N ASN A 111 8.68 -11.60 -0.09
CA ASN A 111 9.58 -10.49 -0.36
C ASN A 111 9.00 -9.55 -1.44
N SER A 112 9.63 -8.40 -1.64
CA SER A 112 9.20 -7.38 -2.58
C SER A 112 9.18 -7.82 -4.04
N PHE A 113 9.85 -8.92 -4.39
CA PHE A 113 9.77 -9.49 -5.72
C PHE A 113 8.47 -10.25 -5.95
N SER A 114 7.82 -10.78 -4.90
CA SER A 114 6.54 -11.49 -5.02
C SER A 114 5.34 -10.54 -5.22
N ASN A 115 5.48 -9.25 -4.92
CA ASN A 115 4.40 -8.27 -4.97
C ASN A 115 4.25 -7.64 -6.37
N ASP A 116 3.02 -7.32 -6.77
CA ASP A 116 2.77 -6.45 -7.92
C ASP A 116 3.02 -4.97 -7.57
N PHE A 117 2.87 -4.09 -8.56
CA PHE A 117 2.81 -2.66 -8.33
C PHE A 117 1.65 -2.28 -7.40
N THR A 118 1.93 -1.39 -6.45
CA THR A 118 0.92 -0.67 -5.67
C THR A 118 0.29 0.44 -6.49
N ASN A 119 -0.83 0.97 -6.04
CA ASN A 119 -1.47 2.14 -6.64
C ASN A 119 -0.59 3.39 -6.56
N VAL A 120 0.32 3.49 -5.59
CA VAL A 120 1.35 4.54 -5.54
C VAL A 120 2.34 4.38 -6.70
N ALA A 121 2.87 3.16 -6.90
CA ALA A 121 3.77 2.86 -8.01
C ALA A 121 3.08 3.03 -9.37
N ARG A 122 1.82 2.60 -9.50
CA ARG A 122 1.01 2.74 -10.72
C ARG A 122 0.76 4.20 -11.06
N LEU A 123 0.38 5.04 -10.08
CA LEU A 123 0.20 6.47 -10.30
C LEU A 123 1.53 7.15 -10.69
N TYR A 124 2.63 6.82 -10.01
CA TYR A 124 3.97 7.29 -10.37
C TYR A 124 4.32 6.97 -11.84
N LYS A 125 3.99 5.76 -12.32
CA LYS A 125 4.23 5.36 -13.71
C LYS A 125 3.42 6.15 -14.74
N CYS A 126 2.28 6.71 -14.36
CA CYS A 126 1.45 7.55 -15.20
C CYS A 126 1.91 9.02 -15.25
N CYS A 127 2.73 9.46 -14.29
CA CYS A 127 3.19 10.84 -14.17
C CYS A 127 4.48 11.14 -14.97
N GLU A 128 4.77 12.43 -15.20
CA GLU A 128 6.07 12.89 -15.70
C GLU A 128 7.17 12.66 -14.68
N GLN A 129 8.10 11.74 -14.99
CA GLN A 129 9.08 11.24 -14.03
C GLN A 129 10.35 12.11 -13.93
N ASN A 130 10.66 12.93 -14.93
CA ASN A 130 11.91 13.68 -14.95
C ASN A 130 11.82 14.98 -14.15
N THR A 131 10.69 15.69 -14.23
CA THR A 131 10.51 16.99 -13.59
C THR A 131 9.59 16.91 -12.38
N TYR A 132 8.51 16.13 -12.44
CA TYR A 132 7.49 16.11 -11.39
C TYR A 132 7.64 14.94 -10.39
N ALA A 133 7.62 13.69 -10.85
CA ALA A 133 7.43 12.55 -9.94
C ALA A 133 8.75 12.03 -9.34
N ILE A 134 8.74 11.75 -8.04
CA ILE A 134 9.82 11.13 -7.27
C ILE A 134 9.25 9.90 -6.55
N TYR A 135 9.76 8.72 -6.87
CA TYR A 135 9.40 7.48 -6.22
C TYR A 135 10.37 7.13 -5.08
N ILE A 136 9.80 6.76 -3.93
CA ILE A 136 10.48 6.26 -2.75
C ILE A 136 9.96 4.85 -2.47
N GLU A 137 10.84 3.88 -2.53
CA GLU A 137 10.53 2.47 -2.28
C GLU A 137 10.07 2.21 -0.85
N GLY A 138 9.36 1.11 -0.68
CA GLY A 138 8.73 0.70 0.55
C GLY A 138 9.65 0.50 1.74
N ILE A 139 9.08 0.62 2.94
CA ILE A 139 9.78 0.30 4.18
C ILE A 139 10.32 -1.14 4.10
N GLY A 140 11.57 -1.34 4.53
CA GLY A 140 12.23 -2.65 4.49
C GLY A 140 12.78 -3.08 3.13
N THR A 141 12.68 -2.26 2.07
CA THR A 141 13.24 -2.59 0.73
C THR A 141 14.37 -1.65 0.31
N LEU A 142 15.18 -2.12 -0.63
CA LEU A 142 16.20 -1.36 -1.35
C LEU A 142 16.16 -1.76 -2.83
N ASP A 143 16.40 -0.78 -3.71
CA ASP A 143 16.33 -1.01 -5.16
C ASP A 143 17.35 -2.06 -5.63
N ASN A 144 16.87 -3.02 -6.42
CA ASN A 144 17.65 -4.09 -7.05
C ASN A 144 18.41 -4.98 -6.05
N ARG A 145 17.96 -5.03 -4.80
CA ARG A 145 18.61 -5.78 -3.72
C ARG A 145 17.60 -6.63 -2.98
N ARG A 146 18.12 -7.62 -2.25
CA ARG A 146 17.34 -8.37 -1.26
C ARG A 146 16.80 -7.40 -0.21
N ASP A 147 15.57 -7.65 0.22
CA ASP A 147 14.94 -6.88 1.29
C ASP A 147 15.74 -6.94 2.59
N VAL A 148 15.60 -5.89 3.40
CA VAL A 148 16.32 -5.73 4.66
C VAL A 148 15.41 -6.15 5.81
N ASP A 149 15.70 -7.33 6.37
CA ASP A 149 14.91 -7.96 7.46
C ASP A 149 14.64 -7.01 8.64
N ASP A 150 15.64 -6.20 9.04
CA ASP A 150 15.56 -5.36 10.25
C ASP A 150 14.67 -4.12 10.06
N GLY A 151 14.62 -3.54 8.86
CA GLY A 151 13.74 -2.40 8.55
C GLY A 151 12.28 -2.78 8.37
N PHE A 152 12.03 -4.02 7.97
CA PHE A 152 10.69 -4.56 7.75
C PHE A 152 9.93 -4.79 9.06
N GLN A 153 10.56 -5.42 10.05
CA GLN A 153 9.86 -5.89 11.26
C GLN A 153 9.58 -4.76 12.27
N TYR A 154 10.43 -3.72 12.32
CA TYR A 154 10.35 -2.65 13.31
C TYR A 154 10.09 -1.25 12.69
N GLY A 155 10.23 -1.06 11.38
CA GLY A 155 9.92 0.23 10.75
C GLY A 155 10.87 1.39 11.13
N SER A 156 12.00 1.09 11.77
CA SER A 156 13.06 1.97 12.23
C SER A 156 14.32 1.91 11.35
N GLY A 157 15.30 2.77 11.61
CA GLY A 157 16.55 2.83 10.86
C GLY A 157 16.43 3.44 9.46
N ILE A 158 17.48 3.29 8.63
CA ILE A 158 17.58 3.92 7.30
C ILE A 158 16.48 3.47 6.31
N THR A 159 15.90 2.28 6.54
CA THR A 159 14.84 1.70 5.71
C THR A 159 13.45 1.83 6.35
N GLY A 160 13.36 2.46 7.52
CA GLY A 160 12.13 2.76 8.26
C GLY A 160 11.39 4.01 7.76
N VAL A 161 10.26 4.36 8.40
CA VAL A 161 9.39 5.48 7.96
C VAL A 161 10.18 6.79 7.86
N ARG A 162 10.83 7.22 8.96
CA ARG A 162 11.63 8.46 8.98
C ARG A 162 12.84 8.40 8.04
N GLY A 163 13.45 7.22 7.88
CA GLY A 163 14.53 6.99 6.92
C GLY A 163 14.08 7.22 5.47
N LYS A 164 12.91 6.68 5.09
CA LYS A 164 12.30 6.91 3.77
C LYS A 164 11.89 8.37 3.59
N VAL A 165 11.34 9.03 4.61
CA VAL A 165 11.02 10.47 4.57
C VAL A 165 12.26 11.32 4.33
N ARG A 166 13.35 11.03 5.04
CA ARG A 166 14.64 11.69 4.83
C ARG A 166 15.17 11.47 3.41
N LYS A 167 15.11 10.24 2.90
CA LYS A 167 15.44 9.91 1.51
C LYS A 167 14.56 10.70 0.52
N GLY A 168 13.28 10.88 0.84
CA GLY A 168 12.34 11.72 0.09
C GLY A 168 12.77 13.19 0.04
N CYS A 169 13.09 13.79 1.19
CA CYS A 169 13.61 15.15 1.27
C CYS A 169 14.92 15.33 0.48
N GLU A 170 15.83 14.35 0.56
CA GLU A 170 17.09 14.39 -0.16
C GLU A 170 16.88 14.33 -1.68
N LYS A 171 16.06 13.39 -2.16
CA LYS A 171 15.74 13.25 -3.59
C LYS A 171 14.97 14.45 -4.12
N LEU A 172 14.11 15.05 -3.31
CA LEU A 172 13.43 16.30 -3.64
C LEU A 172 14.45 17.43 -3.86
N ALA A 173 15.41 17.59 -2.96
CA ALA A 173 16.49 18.56 -3.14
C ALA A 173 17.31 18.27 -4.41
N ASP A 174 17.67 17.01 -4.67
CA ASP A 174 18.38 16.64 -5.90
C ASP A 174 17.58 16.96 -7.17
N ARG A 175 16.27 16.74 -7.16
CA ARG A 175 15.38 17.10 -8.28
C ARG A 175 15.34 18.61 -8.49
N ILE A 176 15.17 19.38 -7.42
CA ILE A 176 15.18 20.84 -7.46
C ILE A 176 16.50 21.35 -8.04
N LYS A 177 17.63 20.80 -7.60
CA LYS A 177 18.97 21.13 -8.12
C LYS A 177 19.08 20.93 -9.62
N VAL A 178 18.58 19.82 -10.15
CA VAL A 178 18.60 19.52 -11.59
C VAL A 178 17.74 20.51 -12.37
N ILE A 179 16.56 20.87 -11.84
CA ILE A 179 15.63 21.78 -12.55
C ILE A 179 16.14 23.22 -12.54
N ILE A 180 16.60 23.74 -11.39
CA ILE A 180 17.08 25.12 -11.26
C ILE A 180 18.34 25.33 -12.10
N ARG A 181 19.25 24.36 -12.12
CA ARG A 181 20.51 24.47 -12.90
C ARG A 181 20.34 24.25 -14.40
N ASN A 182 19.12 23.97 -14.86
CA ASN A 182 18.83 23.90 -16.28
C ASN A 182 18.99 25.30 -16.90
N SER A 183 19.68 25.41 -18.04
CA SER A 183 19.94 26.69 -18.70
C SER A 183 18.67 27.46 -19.06
N LEU A 184 17.55 26.77 -19.26
CA LEU A 184 16.23 27.38 -19.51
C LEU A 184 15.68 28.18 -18.30
N ASN A 185 16.25 27.97 -17.11
CA ASN A 185 15.84 28.62 -15.87
C ASN A 185 16.91 29.55 -15.29
N ALA A 186 18.02 29.78 -16.00
CA ALA A 186 19.17 30.52 -15.49
C ALA A 186 18.84 31.97 -15.08
N ASP A 187 17.86 32.59 -15.73
CA ASP A 187 17.44 33.97 -15.47
C ASP A 187 16.25 34.07 -14.49
N LYS A 188 15.77 32.95 -13.95
CA LYS A 188 14.58 32.91 -13.08
C LYS A 188 14.96 32.75 -11.61
N GLN A 189 14.30 33.51 -10.75
CA GLN A 189 14.40 33.35 -9.31
C GLN A 189 13.50 32.21 -8.83
N PHE A 190 14.06 31.23 -8.13
CA PHE A 190 13.29 30.16 -7.52
C PHE A 190 12.59 30.64 -6.25
N THR A 191 11.27 30.81 -6.30
CA THR A 191 10.49 31.44 -5.23
C THR A 191 9.46 30.53 -4.58
N LYS A 192 9.00 29.47 -5.26
CA LYS A 192 7.89 28.65 -4.76
C LYS A 192 7.96 27.18 -5.14
N ILE A 193 7.53 26.32 -4.22
CA ILE A 193 7.35 24.88 -4.44
C ILE A 193 5.93 24.47 -4.08
N TYR A 194 5.29 23.73 -4.98
CA TYR A 194 4.08 22.97 -4.71
C TYR A 194 4.41 21.49 -4.56
N ILE A 195 3.93 20.88 -3.49
CA ILE A 195 4.17 19.48 -3.17
C ILE A 195 2.86 18.70 -3.22
N ASP A 196 2.89 17.60 -3.96
CA ASP A 196 1.88 16.55 -3.93
C ASP A 196 2.52 15.31 -3.32
N THR A 197 1.94 14.71 -2.28
CA THR A 197 2.51 13.51 -1.67
C THR A 197 1.50 12.37 -1.63
N PHE A 198 1.98 11.18 -1.98
CA PHE A 198 1.18 9.97 -2.07
C PHE A 198 1.80 8.87 -1.24
N GLY A 199 0.97 8.01 -0.65
CA GLY A 199 1.51 6.85 0.04
C GLY A 199 0.54 5.71 0.26
N PHE A 200 1.08 4.51 0.47
CA PHE A 200 0.30 3.31 0.79
C PHE A 200 0.82 2.66 2.08
N SER A 201 -0.06 2.23 2.98
CA SER A 201 0.33 1.50 4.20
C SER A 201 1.26 2.33 5.11
N ARG A 202 2.44 1.82 5.44
CA ARG A 202 3.50 2.60 6.11
C ARG A 202 4.08 3.70 5.21
N GLY A 203 4.01 3.56 3.89
CA GLY A 203 4.26 4.64 2.95
C GLY A 203 3.25 5.79 3.09
N ALA A 204 2.00 5.52 3.46
CA ALA A 204 1.05 6.58 3.80
C ALA A 204 1.41 7.28 5.12
N ALA A 205 1.92 6.54 6.11
CA ALA A 205 2.50 7.14 7.32
C ALA A 205 3.72 8.01 6.96
N ALA A 206 4.58 7.55 6.04
CA ALA A 206 5.70 8.33 5.51
C ALA A 206 5.23 9.59 4.77
N ALA A 207 4.21 9.52 3.92
CA ALA A 207 3.67 10.69 3.21
C ALA A 207 3.11 11.75 4.17
N ARG A 208 2.37 11.32 5.20
CA ARG A 208 1.85 12.21 6.26
C ARG A 208 2.97 12.81 7.10
N ASN A 209 3.95 12.00 7.51
CA ASN A 209 5.12 12.49 8.23
C ASN A 209 5.99 13.41 7.36
N PHE A 210 6.13 13.15 6.06
CA PHE A 210 6.83 14.02 5.12
C PHE A 210 6.18 15.40 5.01
N ALA A 211 4.86 15.45 4.88
CA ALA A 211 4.11 16.72 4.93
C ALA A 211 4.36 17.46 6.26
N TYR A 212 4.36 16.74 7.39
CA TYR A 212 4.78 17.30 8.66
C TYR A 212 6.23 17.82 8.60
N GLU A 213 7.21 17.05 8.12
CA GLU A 213 8.64 17.42 7.96
C GLU A 213 8.86 18.73 7.22
N ILE A 214 8.16 18.93 6.10
CA ILE A 214 8.38 20.09 5.25
C ILE A 214 7.52 21.30 5.62
N ASN A 215 6.33 21.13 6.22
CA ASN A 215 5.38 22.24 6.44
C ASN A 215 4.72 22.26 7.83
N GLY A 216 4.92 21.24 8.65
CA GLY A 216 4.28 21.12 9.95
C GLY A 216 4.79 22.14 10.98
N LYS A 217 3.91 22.54 11.91
CA LYS A 217 4.33 23.28 13.12
C LYS A 217 5.16 22.36 14.00
N LYS A 218 6.48 22.50 13.91
CA LYS A 218 7.44 21.60 14.54
C LYS A 218 7.42 21.69 16.06
N ARG A 219 7.38 20.53 16.73
CA ARG A 219 7.65 20.47 18.17
C ARG A 219 9.13 20.76 18.38
N ALA A 220 9.50 21.38 19.50
CA ALA A 220 10.89 21.69 19.79
C ALA A 220 11.81 20.44 19.70
N LYS A 221 11.34 19.30 20.24
CA LYS A 221 12.06 18.02 20.19
C LYS A 221 12.28 17.45 18.79
N ASP A 222 11.48 17.86 17.80
CA ASP A 222 11.57 17.33 16.43
C ASP A 222 12.56 18.11 15.54
N VAL A 223 13.06 19.25 16.02
CA VAL A 223 14.02 20.09 15.29
C VAL A 223 15.33 20.29 16.04
N GLU A 224 15.38 19.94 17.32
CA GLU A 224 16.56 20.08 18.17
C GLU A 224 17.72 19.19 17.72
N ILE A 225 18.90 19.79 17.61
CA ILE A 225 20.15 19.08 17.34
C ILE A 225 20.95 18.94 18.62
N ARG A 226 21.25 17.70 18.98
CA ARG A 226 21.99 17.33 20.19
C ARG A 226 23.47 17.21 19.88
N LYS A 227 24.30 17.89 20.66
CA LYS A 227 25.75 17.70 20.62
C LYS A 227 26.13 16.43 21.38
N SER A 228 26.88 15.54 20.75
CA SER A 228 27.39 14.30 21.34
C SER A 228 28.88 14.12 21.00
N ARG A 229 29.49 13.02 21.45
CA ARG A 229 30.88 12.67 21.16
C ARG A 229 30.98 11.25 20.62
N LYS A 230 31.79 11.07 19.58
CA LYS A 230 32.07 9.77 18.96
C LYS A 230 33.57 9.55 18.88
N VAL A 231 33.99 8.29 18.97
CA VAL A 231 35.40 7.93 18.80
C VAL A 231 35.78 8.18 17.34
N VAL A 232 36.74 9.07 17.11
CA VAL A 232 37.24 9.46 15.78
C VAL A 232 38.62 8.87 15.47
N GLY A 233 39.30 8.32 16.48
CA GLY A 233 40.62 7.73 16.33
C GLY A 233 41.08 7.02 17.60
N TYR A 234 42.29 6.48 17.55
CA TYR A 234 42.97 5.93 18.72
C TYR A 234 44.42 6.41 18.71
N THR A 235 44.88 7.03 19.80
CA THR A 235 46.29 7.38 19.98
C THR A 235 47.01 6.26 20.73
N GLN A 236 48.21 5.92 20.28
CA GLN A 236 49.08 4.99 21.00
C GLN A 236 49.92 5.73 22.04
N PHE A 237 49.83 5.31 23.30
CA PHE A 237 50.64 5.84 24.40
C PHE A 237 51.49 4.71 25.00
N ASN A 238 52.80 4.96 25.18
CA ASN A 238 53.70 3.96 25.78
C ASN A 238 53.58 4.01 27.30
N SER A 239 53.01 2.94 27.89
CA SER A 239 53.02 2.73 29.34
C SER A 239 54.20 1.84 29.76
N PRO A 240 54.56 1.83 31.06
CA PRO A 240 55.58 0.92 31.60
C PRO A 240 55.29 -0.58 31.38
N GLU A 241 54.05 -0.93 31.06
CA GLU A 241 53.57 -2.31 30.86
C GLU A 241 53.39 -2.66 29.37
N GLY A 242 53.60 -1.69 28.46
CA GLY A 242 53.48 -1.83 27.01
C GLY A 242 52.69 -0.69 26.35
N PRO A 243 52.58 -0.66 25.02
CA PRO A 243 51.77 0.34 24.33
C PRO A 243 50.28 0.11 24.58
N VAL A 244 49.58 1.17 25.01
CA VAL A 244 48.12 1.19 25.24
C VAL A 244 47.46 2.09 24.21
N MET A 245 46.32 1.65 23.66
CA MET A 245 45.50 2.42 22.72
C MET A 245 44.44 3.21 23.50
N VAL A 246 44.44 4.54 23.35
CA VAL A 246 43.47 5.43 23.99
C VAL A 246 42.51 5.97 22.93
N PRO A 247 41.18 5.86 23.10
CA PRO A 247 40.22 6.40 22.13
C PRO A 247 40.23 7.93 22.14
N GLU A 248 40.34 8.52 20.94
CA GLU A 248 40.16 9.95 20.70
C GLU A 248 38.70 10.24 20.39
N TYR A 249 38.11 11.25 21.04
CA TYR A 249 36.71 11.63 20.86
C TYR A 249 36.59 12.94 20.09
N GLY A 250 35.81 12.93 19.01
CA GLY A 250 35.40 14.11 18.27
C GLY A 250 33.97 14.51 18.64
N ASP A 251 33.67 15.80 18.53
CA ASP A 251 32.32 16.32 18.69
C ASP A 251 31.49 15.99 17.43
N ILE A 252 30.26 15.50 17.63
CA ILE A 252 29.28 15.22 16.58
C ILE A 252 27.95 15.89 16.93
N TRP A 253 27.13 16.13 15.91
CA TRP A 253 25.80 16.72 16.06
C TRP A 253 24.78 15.72 15.54
N LEU A 254 23.83 15.36 16.39
CA LEU A 254 22.83 14.33 16.14
C LEU A 254 21.45 14.96 16.11
N ASP A 255 20.64 14.57 15.14
CA ASP A 255 19.23 14.95 15.11
C ASP A 255 18.36 14.04 15.98
N LYS A 256 17.03 14.15 15.83
CA LYS A 256 16.06 13.36 16.60
C LYS A 256 16.13 11.85 16.36
N ASP A 257 16.73 11.42 15.25
CA ASP A 257 16.87 10.01 14.84
C ASP A 257 18.31 9.49 15.07
N ASP A 258 19.09 10.19 15.90
CA ASP A 258 20.51 9.90 16.15
C ASP A 258 21.36 9.84 14.87
N THR A 259 20.97 10.58 13.83
CA THR A 259 21.73 10.70 12.58
C THR A 259 22.64 11.92 12.65
N GLU A 260 23.89 11.74 12.24
CA GLU A 260 24.89 12.82 12.18
C GLU A 260 24.49 13.88 11.15
N VAL A 261 24.48 15.13 11.58
CA VAL A 261 24.24 16.32 10.75
C VAL A 261 25.43 17.26 10.83
N ASP A 262 25.66 18.00 9.75
CA ASP A 262 26.74 18.97 9.71
C ASP A 262 26.31 20.28 10.42
N PRO A 263 27.01 20.71 11.48
CA PRO A 263 26.65 21.90 12.24
C PRO A 263 26.65 23.19 11.42
N GLN A 264 27.32 23.26 10.25
CA GLN A 264 27.38 24.48 9.45
C GLN A 264 26.01 24.88 8.84
N TYR A 265 25.13 23.90 8.64
CA TYR A 265 23.80 24.08 8.05
C TYR A 265 22.67 24.12 9.11
N ILE A 266 23.05 24.12 10.38
CA ILE A 266 22.12 24.22 11.52
C ILE A 266 21.97 25.69 11.91
N ILE A 267 20.75 26.11 12.24
CA ILE A 267 20.41 27.49 12.61
C ILE A 267 19.93 27.48 14.07
N ASP A 268 20.65 28.16 14.95
CA ASP A 268 20.35 28.25 16.38
C ASP A 268 20.12 26.88 17.07
N GLY A 269 20.95 25.89 16.71
CA GLY A 269 20.86 24.53 17.26
C GLY A 269 19.66 23.73 16.74
N LYS A 270 19.01 24.18 15.67
CA LYS A 270 17.84 23.54 15.06
C LYS A 270 18.02 23.33 13.55
N LEU A 271 17.27 22.36 13.02
CA LEU A 271 17.10 22.20 11.58
C LEU A 271 16.55 23.50 10.95
N PRO A 272 16.98 23.86 9.73
CA PRO A 272 16.53 25.07 9.05
C PRO A 272 15.05 24.99 8.63
N LYS A 273 14.52 26.06 8.04
CA LYS A 273 13.17 26.11 7.46
C LYS A 273 12.94 24.89 6.54
N PHE A 274 11.77 24.27 6.63
CA PHE A 274 11.43 23.00 5.95
C PHE A 274 12.19 21.76 6.44
N GLY A 275 12.82 21.81 7.61
CA GLY A 275 13.42 20.63 8.26
C GLY A 275 14.54 20.00 7.44
N PHE A 276 14.44 18.69 7.19
CA PHE A 276 15.45 17.97 6.39
C PHE A 276 15.52 18.46 4.94
N LEU A 277 14.41 18.92 4.35
CA LEU A 277 14.45 19.48 3.00
C LEU A 277 15.32 20.73 2.95
N GLY A 278 15.11 21.67 3.88
CA GLY A 278 15.94 22.87 3.99
C GLY A 278 17.41 22.53 4.25
N TYR A 279 17.68 21.54 5.12
CA TYR A 279 19.04 21.08 5.36
C TYR A 279 19.72 20.61 4.06
N TYR A 280 19.04 19.81 3.23
CA TYR A 280 19.61 19.35 1.96
C TYR A 280 19.70 20.45 0.89
N LEU A 281 18.80 21.43 0.89
CA LEU A 281 18.88 22.60 0.00
C LEU A 281 20.14 23.43 0.29
N LEU A 282 20.48 23.60 1.57
CA LEU A 282 21.72 24.28 1.97
C LEU A 282 22.94 23.39 1.75
N SER A 283 22.92 22.15 2.24
CA SER A 283 24.10 21.27 2.26
C SER A 283 24.57 20.81 0.88
N LYS A 284 23.73 20.95 -0.15
CA LYS A 284 24.04 20.59 -1.54
C LYS A 284 24.33 21.82 -2.41
N ASP A 285 24.51 22.99 -1.79
CA ASP A 285 24.74 24.28 -2.46
C ASP A 285 23.66 24.56 -3.51
N ILE A 286 22.39 24.38 -3.13
CA ILE A 286 21.24 24.66 -4.00
C ILE A 286 20.72 26.06 -3.73
N LEU A 287 20.61 26.44 -2.45
CA LEU A 287 20.16 27.76 -2.00
C LEU A 287 21.08 28.33 -0.92
N THR A 288 21.13 29.65 -0.82
CA THR A 288 21.66 30.33 0.35
C THR A 288 20.67 30.32 1.51
N LYS A 289 21.11 30.76 2.70
CA LYS A 289 20.22 30.88 3.87
C LYS A 289 19.12 31.92 3.64
N GLU A 290 19.45 33.02 2.98
CA GLU A 290 18.50 34.09 2.64
C GLU A 290 17.45 33.59 1.64
N GLU A 291 17.89 32.91 0.56
CA GLU A 291 16.97 32.33 -0.43
C GLU A 291 16.03 31.28 0.19
N LEU A 292 16.53 30.46 1.13
CA LEU A 292 15.70 29.49 1.84
C LEU A 292 14.62 30.16 2.70
N GLU A 293 14.94 31.27 3.36
CA GLU A 293 13.97 32.01 4.19
C GLU A 293 12.87 32.66 3.34
N ASP A 294 13.19 33.12 2.12
CA ASP A 294 12.24 33.72 1.20
C ASP A 294 11.41 32.68 0.41
N LEU A 295 11.88 31.43 0.32
CA LEU A 295 11.20 30.36 -0.42
C LEU A 295 9.82 30.02 0.18
N GLU A 296 8.79 29.96 -0.66
CA GLU A 296 7.45 29.48 -0.29
C GLU A 296 7.28 27.98 -0.59
N LEU A 297 6.59 27.25 0.29
CA LEU A 297 6.25 25.84 0.09
C LEU A 297 4.79 25.61 0.46
N ASP A 298 4.02 25.09 -0.50
CA ASP A 298 2.62 24.72 -0.31
C ASP A 298 2.41 23.23 -0.58
N VAL A 299 1.76 22.53 0.36
CA VAL A 299 1.29 21.15 0.13
C VAL A 299 -0.08 21.21 -0.53
N ARG A 300 -0.18 20.81 -1.80
CA ARG A 300 -1.42 20.85 -2.57
C ARG A 300 -2.27 19.61 -2.33
N PHE A 301 -1.67 18.43 -2.44
CA PHE A 301 -2.39 17.17 -2.34
C PHE A 301 -1.70 16.17 -1.42
N ILE A 302 -2.47 15.51 -0.55
CA ILE A 302 -2.03 14.35 0.23
C ILE A 302 -2.96 13.17 -0.10
N GLY A 303 -2.50 12.25 -0.94
CA GLY A 303 -3.27 11.08 -1.39
C GLY A 303 -2.77 9.78 -0.76
N VAL A 304 -3.50 9.24 0.20
CA VAL A 304 -3.06 8.06 0.94
C VAL A 304 -4.01 6.86 0.83
N TYR A 305 -3.42 5.67 0.79
CA TYR A 305 -4.12 4.39 0.81
C TYR A 305 -3.80 3.66 2.13
N ASP A 306 -4.86 3.36 2.87
CA ASP A 306 -4.92 2.47 4.02
C ASP A 306 -3.76 2.63 5.01
N THR A 307 -3.68 3.80 5.66
CA THR A 307 -2.56 4.17 6.53
C THR A 307 -2.41 3.21 7.70
N VAL A 308 -1.22 2.61 7.82
CA VAL A 308 -0.83 1.76 8.95
C VAL A 308 0.39 2.40 9.62
N SER A 309 0.27 2.78 10.90
CA SER A 309 1.33 3.46 11.63
C SER A 309 2.43 2.55 12.16
N SER A 310 2.23 1.22 12.16
CA SER A 310 3.07 0.26 12.89
C SER A 310 4.56 0.54 12.76
N TYR A 311 5.09 1.18 13.80
CA TYR A 311 6.45 1.63 13.93
C TYR A 311 6.95 1.18 15.30
N GLU A 312 8.21 0.79 15.37
CA GLU A 312 8.87 0.49 16.64
C GLU A 312 10.29 1.01 16.55
N GLU A 313 10.63 1.97 17.41
CA GLU A 313 11.96 2.58 17.45
C GLU A 313 12.97 1.63 18.11
N TYR A 314 13.32 0.55 17.41
CA TYR A 314 14.48 -0.24 17.73
C TYR A 314 15.40 -0.16 16.53
N GLY A 315 16.41 0.71 16.57
CA GLY A 315 17.43 0.81 15.52
C GLY A 315 18.05 -0.56 15.17
N ASP A 316 18.87 -0.61 14.12
CA ASP A 316 19.42 -1.83 13.49
C ASP A 316 19.84 -2.92 14.51
N MET A 317 18.93 -3.89 14.75
CA MET A 317 19.11 -4.90 15.79
C MET A 317 19.80 -6.12 15.18
N GLY A 318 21.13 -6.18 15.35
CA GLY A 318 21.93 -7.32 14.92
C GLY A 318 21.32 -8.68 15.32
N GLY A 319 21.54 -9.71 14.49
CA GLY A 319 20.79 -10.97 14.49
C GLY A 319 20.70 -11.76 15.81
N MET A 320 21.54 -11.49 16.81
CA MET A 320 21.50 -12.18 18.11
C MET A 320 20.51 -11.53 19.10
N ARG A 321 20.21 -10.23 18.96
CA ARG A 321 19.07 -9.59 19.67
C ARG A 321 17.72 -9.96 19.05
N ARG A 322 17.70 -10.30 17.75
CA ARG A 322 16.54 -10.69 16.94
C ARG A 322 15.82 -11.96 17.44
N VAL A 323 16.58 -12.98 17.87
CA VAL A 323 16.05 -14.27 18.40
C VAL A 323 16.01 -14.36 19.92
N GLY A 324 16.45 -13.31 20.62
CA GLY A 324 16.55 -13.28 22.07
C GLY A 324 15.30 -12.74 22.77
N TRP A 325 15.54 -12.15 23.96
CA TRP A 325 14.54 -11.63 24.89
C TRP A 325 13.50 -10.65 24.29
N GLU A 326 13.85 -9.90 23.24
CA GLU A 326 12.98 -8.89 22.64
C GLU A 326 11.98 -9.47 21.62
N GLY A 327 12.36 -10.51 20.87
CA GLY A 327 11.43 -11.29 20.03
C GLY A 327 10.36 -12.00 20.88
N MET A 328 10.72 -12.40 22.11
CA MET A 328 9.76 -12.92 23.10
C MET A 328 8.87 -11.84 23.70
N LYS A 329 9.36 -10.61 23.91
CA LYS A 329 8.52 -9.49 24.39
C LYS A 329 7.45 -9.11 23.37
N HIS A 330 7.78 -9.14 22.08
CA HIS A 330 6.84 -9.01 20.97
C HIS A 330 5.66 -9.98 21.08
N SER A 331 5.95 -11.24 21.39
CA SER A 331 4.93 -12.29 21.53
C SER A 331 4.12 -12.18 22.83
N VAL A 332 4.63 -11.47 23.85
CA VAL A 332 4.06 -11.46 25.21
C VAL A 332 3.35 -10.14 25.55
N LEU A 333 3.76 -8.99 24.99
CA LEU A 333 3.21 -7.67 25.32
C LEU A 333 2.09 -7.21 24.39
N GLY A 334 2.04 -7.73 23.16
CA GLY A 334 0.94 -7.56 22.20
C GLY A 334 0.79 -6.16 21.58
N PRO A 335 -0.03 -6.03 20.52
CA PRO A 335 -0.29 -4.81 19.73
C PRO A 335 -0.61 -3.53 20.50
N LYS A 336 -1.19 -3.67 21.70
CA LYS A 336 -1.89 -2.60 22.42
C LYS A 336 -0.95 -1.56 23.03
N TYR A 337 0.33 -1.89 23.22
CA TYR A 337 1.33 -0.98 23.78
C TYR A 337 2.20 -0.28 22.72
N ASN A 338 2.20 -0.76 21.47
CA ASN A 338 3.16 -0.30 20.45
C ASN A 338 2.54 0.69 19.45
N PHE A 339 1.27 0.50 19.03
CA PHE A 339 0.72 1.29 17.90
C PHE A 339 0.15 2.69 18.23
N GLY A 340 -0.20 2.95 19.49
CA GLY A 340 -0.77 4.24 19.90
C GLY A 340 0.26 5.36 20.04
N ASP A 341 1.51 5.02 20.36
CA ASP A 341 2.62 5.98 20.54
C ASP A 341 3.13 6.50 19.18
N ASP A 342 3.17 5.64 18.17
CA ASP A 342 3.67 5.93 16.82
C ASP A 342 2.99 7.11 16.13
N VAL A 343 1.66 7.24 16.30
CA VAL A 343 0.87 8.32 15.68
C VAL A 343 1.34 9.68 16.20
N GLU A 344 1.60 9.78 17.50
CA GLU A 344 2.16 10.98 18.13
C GLU A 344 3.65 11.14 17.81
N GLN A 345 4.42 10.06 17.80
CA GLN A 345 5.85 10.11 17.52
C GLN A 345 6.15 10.59 16.10
N LEU A 346 5.41 10.08 15.11
CA LEU A 346 5.51 10.43 13.69
C LEU A 346 4.66 11.66 13.31
N GLN A 347 3.88 12.20 14.25
CA GLN A 347 3.04 13.39 14.04
C GLN A 347 2.08 13.23 12.85
N LEU A 348 1.51 12.04 12.70
CA LEU A 348 0.68 11.68 11.54
C LEU A 348 -0.61 12.52 11.45
N LEU A 349 -1.07 13.07 12.57
CA LEU A 349 -2.26 13.93 12.65
C LEU A 349 -1.96 15.42 12.41
N ASN A 350 -0.69 15.78 12.27
CA ASN A 350 -0.25 17.17 12.17
C ASN A 350 0.52 17.46 10.87
N PRO A 351 0.04 17.10 9.66
CA PRO A 351 0.81 17.25 8.41
C PRO A 351 1.12 18.70 7.99
N GLY A 352 0.71 19.71 8.77
CA GLY A 352 0.82 21.12 8.40
C GLY A 352 -0.37 21.59 7.57
N SER A 353 -0.21 22.72 6.89
CA SER A 353 -1.24 23.25 5.98
C SER A 353 -1.24 22.46 4.68
N TYR A 354 -2.42 22.08 4.19
CA TYR A 354 -2.59 21.43 2.89
C TYR A 354 -3.87 21.90 2.21
N PHE A 355 -3.92 21.84 0.87
CA PHE A 355 -5.11 22.23 0.12
C PHE A 355 -6.17 21.11 0.07
N LYS A 356 -5.77 19.87 -0.25
CA LYS A 356 -6.68 18.70 -0.27
C LYS A 356 -5.98 17.44 0.22
N ALA A 357 -6.68 16.66 1.05
CA ALA A 357 -6.23 15.35 1.48
C ALA A 357 -7.31 14.30 1.18
N VAL A 358 -6.88 13.10 0.77
CA VAL A 358 -7.74 11.96 0.44
C VAL A 358 -7.17 10.71 1.12
N HIS A 359 -8.02 9.92 1.74
CA HIS A 359 -7.64 8.67 2.39
C HIS A 359 -8.61 7.54 2.03
N PHE A 360 -8.13 6.55 1.28
CA PHE A 360 -8.92 5.37 0.94
C PHE A 360 -8.56 4.21 1.85
N THR A 361 -9.55 3.59 2.50
CA THR A 361 -9.33 2.58 3.55
C THR A 361 -9.99 1.24 3.22
N ALA A 362 -9.40 0.16 3.72
CA ALA A 362 -9.93 -1.20 3.57
C ALA A 362 -10.95 -1.53 4.67
N GLU A 363 -12.15 -1.95 4.26
CA GLU A 363 -13.24 -2.36 5.15
C GLU A 363 -12.96 -3.69 5.86
N ASN A 364 -12.38 -4.65 5.14
CA ASN A 364 -12.33 -6.04 5.58
C ASN A 364 -10.94 -6.44 6.12
N GLU A 365 -10.02 -5.49 6.23
CA GLU A 365 -8.75 -5.70 6.92
C GLU A 365 -9.00 -5.96 8.40
N HIS A 366 -8.41 -7.02 8.95
CA HIS A 366 -8.68 -7.47 10.32
C HIS A 366 -7.46 -8.08 11.00
N ARG A 367 -6.27 -7.99 10.41
CA ARG A 367 -5.01 -8.44 11.00
C ARG A 367 -4.60 -7.55 12.17
N GLU A 368 -3.95 -8.14 13.16
CA GLU A 368 -3.56 -7.45 14.40
C GLU A 368 -2.57 -6.30 14.14
N ASN A 369 -1.63 -6.49 13.22
CA ASN A 369 -0.57 -5.53 12.91
C ASN A 369 -0.93 -4.49 11.82
N PHE A 370 -2.17 -4.54 11.31
CA PHE A 370 -2.67 -3.68 10.23
C PHE A 370 -3.73 -2.70 10.74
N SER A 371 -3.50 -2.17 11.94
CA SER A 371 -4.37 -1.16 12.55
C SER A 371 -4.44 0.08 11.67
N LEU A 372 -5.66 0.60 11.44
CA LEU A 372 -5.89 1.80 10.65
C LEU A 372 -5.53 3.04 11.47
N THR A 373 -4.79 3.97 10.88
CA THR A 373 -4.66 5.35 11.42
C THR A 373 -5.54 6.28 10.61
N ARG A 374 -6.59 6.83 11.24
CA ARG A 374 -7.51 7.77 10.57
C ARG A 374 -6.77 9.04 10.13
N PHE A 375 -7.36 9.76 9.18
CA PHE A 375 -6.82 11.04 8.75
C PHE A 375 -7.90 12.14 8.81
N PRO A 376 -8.15 12.68 10.02
CA PRO A 376 -9.11 13.76 10.21
C PRO A 376 -8.81 14.97 9.31
N GLY A 377 -9.85 15.50 8.67
CA GLY A 377 -9.73 16.62 7.72
C GLY A 377 -9.53 16.20 6.25
N SER A 378 -9.30 14.91 5.99
CA SER A 378 -9.26 14.37 4.63
C SER A 378 -10.64 13.91 4.13
N ILE A 379 -10.78 13.74 2.82
CA ILE A 379 -11.86 12.96 2.22
C ILE A 379 -11.54 11.48 2.46
N GLU A 380 -12.12 10.91 3.49
CA GLU A 380 -11.89 9.52 3.87
C GLU A 380 -13.02 8.61 3.38
N LYS A 381 -12.70 7.58 2.60
CA LYS A 381 -13.67 6.63 2.01
C LYS A 381 -13.21 5.19 2.20
N GLU A 382 -14.10 4.39 2.78
CA GLU A 382 -13.86 2.97 3.04
C GLU A 382 -14.46 2.09 1.92
N PHE A 383 -13.67 1.13 1.44
CA PHE A 383 -14.01 0.26 0.30
C PHE A 383 -14.01 -1.22 0.72
N PRO A 384 -14.87 -2.06 0.10
CA PRO A 384 -14.80 -3.52 0.26
C PRO A 384 -13.42 -4.06 -0.12
N GLY A 385 -12.94 -5.04 0.63
CA GLY A 385 -11.62 -5.65 0.43
C GLY A 385 -10.67 -5.43 1.61
N VAL A 386 -9.51 -6.07 1.52
CA VAL A 386 -8.41 -5.99 2.49
C VAL A 386 -7.34 -5.00 2.04
N HIS A 387 -6.31 -4.79 2.86
CA HIS A 387 -5.28 -3.75 2.69
C HIS A 387 -4.78 -3.54 1.25
N CYS A 388 -4.34 -4.62 0.60
CA CYS A 388 -3.77 -4.59 -0.75
C CYS A 388 -4.84 -4.60 -1.87
N ASP A 389 -6.11 -4.91 -1.58
CA ASP A 389 -7.18 -4.68 -2.55
C ASP A 389 -7.39 -3.17 -2.80
N ILE A 390 -7.06 -2.33 -1.81
CA ILE A 390 -7.19 -0.87 -1.89
C ILE A 390 -5.89 -0.21 -2.36
N GLY A 391 -4.76 -0.66 -1.81
CA GLY A 391 -3.44 -0.11 -2.13
C GLY A 391 -2.72 -0.75 -3.32
N GLY A 392 -3.22 -1.86 -3.86
CA GLY A 392 -2.51 -2.68 -4.85
C GLY A 392 -1.51 -3.65 -4.19
N ALA A 393 -0.52 -4.12 -4.96
CA ALA A 393 0.47 -5.15 -4.60
C ALA A 393 0.06 -6.62 -4.77
N TYR A 394 -1.22 -6.95 -4.97
CA TYR A 394 -1.60 -8.31 -5.34
C TYR A 394 -1.33 -8.60 -6.82
N GLU A 395 -0.85 -9.81 -7.09
CA GLU A 395 -0.82 -10.38 -8.43
C GLU A 395 -2.12 -11.13 -8.73
N SER A 396 -2.49 -11.19 -10.01
CA SER A 396 -3.54 -12.09 -10.46
C SER A 396 -2.98 -13.51 -10.43
N GLY A 397 -3.66 -14.40 -9.72
CA GLY A 397 -3.11 -15.71 -9.42
C GLY A 397 -3.91 -16.49 -8.40
N LYS A 398 -3.47 -17.73 -8.18
CA LYS A 398 -3.96 -18.59 -7.11
C LYS A 398 -3.59 -18.05 -5.72
N GLU A 399 -4.59 -17.59 -4.98
CA GLU A 399 -4.51 -17.34 -3.54
C GLU A 399 -4.62 -18.67 -2.80
N THR A 400 -3.63 -18.98 -1.97
CA THR A 400 -3.67 -20.08 -1.00
C THR A 400 -3.56 -19.49 0.39
N VAL A 401 -4.66 -19.55 1.14
CA VAL A 401 -4.68 -19.13 2.54
C VAL A 401 -4.77 -20.39 3.39
N ASP A 402 -3.62 -20.80 3.92
CA ASP A 402 -3.56 -21.86 4.90
C ASP A 402 -3.78 -21.29 6.30
N GLU A 403 -4.20 -22.13 7.25
CA GLU A 403 -4.44 -21.75 8.65
C GLU A 403 -5.34 -20.51 8.85
N ILE A 404 -6.41 -20.38 8.05
CA ILE A 404 -7.44 -19.33 8.24
C ILE A 404 -8.00 -19.36 9.69
N GLU A 405 -8.19 -20.58 10.21
CA GLU A 405 -8.48 -20.84 11.61
C GLU A 405 -7.99 -22.24 11.97
N THR A 406 -7.56 -22.42 13.22
CA THR A 406 -6.90 -23.64 13.69
C THR A 406 -7.66 -24.25 14.87
N SER A 407 -7.54 -25.57 15.05
CA SER A 407 -8.17 -26.29 16.17
C SER A 407 -7.44 -26.10 17.50
N ASN A 408 -6.56 -25.10 17.63
CA ASN A 408 -5.75 -24.86 18.83
C ASN A 408 -6.67 -24.69 20.07
N HIS A 409 -6.90 -25.79 20.79
CA HIS A 409 -7.91 -25.95 21.85
C HIS A 409 -9.38 -25.69 21.43
N LYS A 410 -9.68 -25.62 20.12
CA LYS A 410 -11.02 -25.39 19.57
C LYS A 410 -11.65 -26.69 19.03
N PRO A 411 -12.93 -26.97 19.33
CA PRO A 411 -13.61 -28.17 18.86
C PRO A 411 -13.94 -28.11 17.36
N VAL A 412 -14.14 -29.26 16.71
CA VAL A 412 -14.42 -29.35 15.25
C VAL A 412 -15.65 -28.56 14.84
N TRP A 413 -16.69 -28.53 15.66
CA TRP A 413 -17.91 -27.77 15.37
C TRP A 413 -17.61 -26.27 15.22
N PHE A 414 -16.60 -25.74 15.92
CA PHE A 414 -16.17 -24.35 15.79
C PHE A 414 -15.56 -24.10 14.40
N LEU A 415 -14.69 -24.98 13.94
CA LEU A 415 -14.10 -24.89 12.59
C LEU A 415 -15.17 -25.03 11.50
N ASN A 416 -16.11 -25.97 11.66
CA ASN A 416 -17.24 -26.11 10.74
C ASN A 416 -18.10 -24.84 10.70
N LYS A 417 -18.39 -24.25 11.86
CA LYS A 417 -19.12 -22.98 11.96
C LYS A 417 -18.37 -21.86 11.27
N ARG A 418 -17.06 -21.71 11.51
CA ARG A 418 -16.24 -20.66 10.89
C ARG A 418 -16.15 -20.84 9.38
N ARG A 419 -15.95 -22.08 8.90
CA ARG A 419 -15.99 -22.42 7.48
C ARG A 419 -17.33 -22.04 6.85
N GLN A 420 -18.45 -22.35 7.52
CA GLN A 420 -19.78 -21.99 7.01
C GLN A 420 -19.98 -20.47 6.96
N GLN A 421 -19.54 -19.73 7.99
CA GLN A 421 -19.58 -18.27 7.97
C GLN A 421 -18.82 -17.66 6.77
N LEU A 422 -17.64 -18.18 6.45
CA LEU A 422 -16.85 -17.71 5.30
C LEU A 422 -17.53 -17.99 3.96
N ILE A 423 -18.31 -19.07 3.88
CA ILE A 423 -19.14 -19.39 2.71
C ILE A 423 -20.36 -18.46 2.65
N ASP A 424 -21.05 -18.25 3.77
CA ASP A 424 -22.24 -17.40 3.87
C ASP A 424 -21.92 -15.92 3.64
N GLU A 425 -20.69 -15.50 3.95
CA GLU A 425 -20.15 -14.17 3.67
C GLU A 425 -19.61 -14.03 2.24
N HIS A 426 -19.66 -15.10 1.44
CA HIS A 426 -19.20 -15.15 0.05
C HIS A 426 -17.71 -14.82 -0.11
N TRP A 427 -16.89 -15.17 0.89
CA TRP A 427 -15.42 -15.14 0.73
C TRP A 427 -14.94 -16.36 -0.04
N PHE A 428 -15.50 -17.54 0.22
CA PHE A 428 -15.12 -18.77 -0.45
C PHE A 428 -16.34 -19.55 -0.92
N ASN A 429 -16.25 -20.19 -2.10
CA ASN A 429 -17.19 -21.23 -2.48
C ASN A 429 -16.90 -22.52 -1.70
N LYS A 430 -17.91 -23.40 -1.62
CA LYS A 430 -17.85 -24.64 -0.83
C LYS A 430 -16.70 -25.56 -1.22
N ASP A 431 -16.35 -25.60 -2.50
CA ASP A 431 -15.26 -26.37 -3.11
C ASP A 431 -13.88 -25.71 -2.97
N GLN A 432 -13.85 -24.41 -2.66
CA GLN A 432 -12.62 -23.63 -2.47
C GLN A 432 -12.12 -23.63 -1.02
N ILE A 433 -12.88 -24.18 -0.07
CA ILE A 433 -12.55 -24.15 1.36
C ILE A 433 -12.79 -25.50 2.03
N GLU A 434 -11.77 -26.02 2.68
CA GLU A 434 -11.81 -27.32 3.35
C GLU A 434 -11.20 -27.27 4.76
N ILE A 435 -11.58 -28.25 5.57
CA ILE A 435 -10.93 -28.51 6.86
C ILE A 435 -9.99 -29.68 6.65
N ASN A 436 -8.70 -29.39 6.64
CA ASN A 436 -7.69 -30.40 6.44
C ASN A 436 -7.65 -31.36 7.65
N ASN A 437 -8.01 -32.61 7.38
CA ASN A 437 -8.01 -33.72 8.33
C ASN A 437 -6.95 -34.73 7.92
N SER A 438 -5.80 -34.76 8.58
CA SER A 438 -4.88 -35.91 8.46
C SER A 438 -5.61 -37.21 8.87
N PHE A 439 -5.34 -38.34 8.21
CA PHE A 439 -5.87 -39.66 8.61
C PHE A 439 -5.63 -39.98 10.09
N LEU A 440 -4.51 -39.50 10.65
CA LEU A 440 -4.18 -39.60 12.07
C LEU A 440 -5.19 -38.85 12.98
N ASN A 441 -5.83 -37.77 12.50
CA ASN A 441 -6.85 -37.01 13.26
C ASN A 441 -8.11 -37.82 13.53
N VAL A 442 -8.53 -38.64 12.56
CA VAL A 442 -9.70 -39.53 12.69
C VAL A 442 -9.40 -40.61 13.72
N LEU A 443 -8.19 -41.18 13.69
CA LEU A 443 -7.75 -42.23 14.60
C LEU A 443 -7.58 -41.74 16.05
N THR A 444 -7.15 -40.49 16.24
CA THR A 444 -6.81 -39.91 17.55
C THR A 444 -7.96 -39.14 18.22
N MET A 445 -9.20 -39.28 17.71
CA MET A 445 -10.39 -38.58 18.23
C MET A 445 -10.20 -37.06 18.38
N GLY A 446 -9.41 -36.44 17.50
CA GLY A 446 -9.17 -34.99 17.52
C GLY A 446 -8.04 -34.51 18.43
N ALA A 447 -7.13 -35.39 18.86
CA ALA A 447 -5.90 -34.99 19.55
C ALA A 447 -4.83 -34.39 18.61
N VAL A 448 -5.05 -34.42 17.29
CA VAL A 448 -4.12 -33.89 16.28
C VAL A 448 -4.65 -32.55 15.73
N TYR A 449 -3.73 -31.73 15.24
CA TYR A 449 -3.96 -30.39 14.72
C TYR A 449 -4.85 -30.41 13.46
N ARG A 450 -5.88 -29.55 13.41
CA ARG A 450 -6.73 -29.31 12.24
C ARG A 450 -6.70 -27.83 11.89
N LYS A 451 -6.90 -27.53 10.60
CA LYS A 451 -6.92 -26.18 10.07
C LYS A 451 -7.90 -26.02 8.92
N ILE A 452 -8.38 -24.79 8.75
CA ILE A 452 -9.14 -24.38 7.57
C ILE A 452 -8.15 -23.86 6.53
N THR A 453 -8.22 -24.41 5.33
CA THR A 453 -7.41 -24.01 4.19
C THR A 453 -8.35 -23.59 3.06
N GLY A 454 -8.07 -22.43 2.47
CA GLY A 454 -8.82 -21.87 1.35
C GLY A 454 -7.93 -21.69 0.14
N ILE A 455 -8.41 -22.10 -1.04
CA ILE A 455 -7.67 -22.02 -2.30
C ILE A 455 -8.60 -21.52 -3.39
N ARG A 456 -8.26 -20.39 -4.02
CA ARG A 456 -9.04 -19.80 -5.13
C ARG A 456 -8.16 -18.96 -6.04
N PHE A 457 -8.59 -18.75 -7.28
CA PHE A 457 -7.94 -17.82 -8.19
C PHE A 457 -8.59 -16.44 -8.07
N LEU A 458 -7.78 -15.39 -7.96
CA LEU A 458 -8.24 -14.01 -7.85
C LEU A 458 -7.55 -13.12 -8.88
N ARG A 459 -8.27 -12.05 -9.24
CA ARG A 459 -7.87 -11.01 -10.17
C ARG A 459 -7.58 -9.71 -9.42
N LYS A 460 -6.44 -9.08 -9.69
CA LYS A 460 -5.97 -7.88 -8.98
C LYS A 460 -6.65 -6.57 -9.39
N GLU A 461 -7.40 -6.59 -10.49
CA GLU A 461 -7.89 -5.41 -11.20
C GLU A 461 -8.89 -4.57 -10.38
N TYR A 462 -9.50 -5.11 -9.33
CA TYR A 462 -10.32 -4.31 -8.41
C TYR A 462 -9.55 -3.13 -7.82
N SER A 463 -8.26 -3.31 -7.52
CA SER A 463 -7.38 -2.24 -7.02
C SER A 463 -7.19 -1.07 -8.01
N TYR A 464 -7.57 -1.22 -9.28
CA TYR A 464 -7.52 -0.12 -10.25
C TYR A 464 -8.64 0.90 -10.02
N ILE A 465 -9.76 0.52 -9.41
CA ILE A 465 -10.86 1.44 -9.08
C ILE A 465 -10.40 2.55 -8.12
N PRO A 466 -9.84 2.25 -6.93
CA PRO A 466 -9.35 3.30 -6.04
C PRO A 466 -8.17 4.10 -6.63
N LEU A 467 -7.35 3.51 -7.52
CA LEU A 467 -6.34 4.26 -8.27
C LEU A 467 -6.96 5.36 -9.14
N GLN A 468 -7.97 4.99 -9.93
CA GLN A 468 -8.66 5.91 -10.84
C GLN A 468 -9.40 7.01 -10.07
N PHE A 469 -10.04 6.68 -8.94
CA PHE A 469 -10.68 7.68 -8.08
C PHE A 469 -9.71 8.64 -7.41
N MET A 470 -8.50 8.17 -7.05
CA MET A 470 -7.47 9.05 -6.52
C MET A 470 -7.04 10.07 -7.58
N GLU A 471 -6.87 9.64 -8.83
CA GLU A 471 -6.62 10.54 -9.97
C GLU A 471 -7.75 11.56 -10.15
N GLU A 472 -9.00 11.11 -10.15
CA GLU A 472 -10.16 11.99 -10.34
C GLU A 472 -10.29 13.03 -9.22
N LEU A 473 -10.01 12.65 -7.97
CA LEU A 473 -9.95 13.59 -6.84
C LEU A 473 -8.77 14.56 -6.94
N GLY A 474 -7.73 14.23 -7.71
CA GLY A 474 -6.58 15.08 -8.02
C GLY A 474 -6.77 16.04 -9.20
N LYS A 475 -7.94 16.01 -9.86
CA LYS A 475 -8.23 16.86 -11.02
C LYS A 475 -8.12 18.35 -10.68
N ASN A 476 -7.50 19.11 -11.58
CA ASN A 476 -7.11 20.52 -11.44
C ASN A 476 -6.03 20.79 -10.38
N LEU A 477 -5.40 19.75 -9.81
CA LEU A 477 -4.30 19.90 -8.84
C LEU A 477 -2.98 19.37 -9.39
N TYR A 478 -2.97 18.13 -9.89
CA TYR A 478 -1.79 17.51 -10.46
C TYR A 478 -2.08 16.75 -11.77
N ASP A 479 -3.30 16.79 -12.29
CA ASP A 479 -3.68 15.98 -13.46
C ASP A 479 -2.96 16.40 -14.76
N HIS A 480 -2.48 17.65 -14.84
CA HIS A 480 -1.60 18.12 -15.91
C HIS A 480 -0.18 17.54 -15.85
N GLN A 481 0.19 16.88 -14.75
CA GLN A 481 1.47 16.18 -14.58
C GLN A 481 1.39 14.70 -15.01
N LEU A 482 0.22 14.23 -15.45
CA LEU A 482 0.05 12.88 -15.99
C LEU A 482 0.36 12.86 -17.49
N ASN A 483 1.32 12.02 -17.88
CA ASN A 483 1.64 11.73 -19.28
C ASN A 483 0.59 10.80 -19.92
N ILE A 484 -0.05 9.95 -19.11
CA ILE A 484 -1.13 9.05 -19.51
C ILE A 484 -2.13 8.89 -18.38
N LYS A 485 -3.42 8.77 -18.70
CA LYS A 485 -4.47 8.53 -17.71
C LYS A 485 -4.36 7.14 -17.08
N THR A 486 -4.69 7.03 -15.80
CA THR A 486 -4.70 5.75 -15.09
C THR A 486 -5.73 4.79 -15.70
N GLU A 487 -6.88 5.30 -16.13
CA GLU A 487 -7.92 4.52 -16.83
C GLU A 487 -7.43 3.91 -18.14
N THR A 488 -6.53 4.59 -18.86
CA THR A 488 -5.96 4.07 -20.12
C THR A 488 -4.93 2.96 -19.86
N THR A 489 -4.06 3.15 -18.87
CA THR A 489 -2.98 2.19 -18.56
C THR A 489 -3.50 0.97 -17.78
N TYR A 490 -4.42 1.22 -16.85
CA TYR A 490 -5.01 0.25 -15.92
C TYR A 490 -6.51 0.14 -16.18
N SER A 491 -6.86 -0.21 -17.42
CA SER A 491 -8.24 -0.29 -17.88
C SER A 491 -8.96 -1.51 -17.30
N ILE A 492 -10.21 -1.28 -16.89
CA ILE A 492 -11.17 -2.30 -16.48
C ILE A 492 -12.35 -2.41 -17.47
N GLU A 493 -12.30 -1.71 -18.61
CA GLU A 493 -13.42 -1.58 -19.54
C GLU A 493 -13.93 -2.92 -20.08
N HIS A 494 -13.02 -3.89 -20.23
CA HIS A 494 -13.35 -5.25 -20.68
C HIS A 494 -14.11 -6.07 -19.63
N ASP A 495 -14.15 -5.63 -18.37
CA ASP A 495 -14.75 -6.34 -17.25
C ASP A 495 -16.07 -5.69 -16.81
N ASN A 496 -17.18 -6.32 -17.20
CA ASN A 496 -18.52 -5.84 -16.87
C ASN A 496 -18.78 -5.77 -15.35
N TYR A 497 -18.16 -6.63 -14.54
CA TYR A 497 -18.36 -6.63 -13.09
C TYR A 497 -17.64 -5.43 -12.46
N LEU A 498 -16.40 -5.18 -12.87
CA LEU A 498 -15.61 -4.06 -12.34
C LEU A 498 -16.16 -2.70 -12.79
N ASN A 499 -16.67 -2.57 -14.02
CA ASN A 499 -17.33 -1.33 -14.46
C ASN A 499 -18.55 -0.99 -13.59
N GLN A 500 -19.44 -1.97 -13.36
CA GLN A 500 -20.61 -1.74 -12.50
C GLN A 500 -20.22 -1.50 -11.03
N ALA A 501 -19.15 -2.15 -10.55
CA ALA A 501 -18.64 -1.91 -9.20
C ALA A 501 -18.07 -0.48 -9.09
N LYS A 502 -17.36 -0.02 -10.12
CA LYS A 502 -16.87 1.35 -10.22
C LYS A 502 -18.03 2.34 -10.20
N ASP A 503 -19.11 2.12 -10.94
CA ASP A 503 -20.28 3.02 -10.95
C ASP A 503 -20.92 3.17 -9.55
N ILE A 504 -21.11 2.05 -8.83
CA ILE A 504 -21.64 2.07 -7.46
C ILE A 504 -20.71 2.84 -6.52
N LEU A 505 -19.42 2.55 -6.59
CA LEU A 505 -18.43 3.18 -5.72
C LEU A 505 -18.19 4.65 -6.08
N HIS A 506 -18.31 5.03 -7.35
CA HIS A 506 -18.21 6.42 -7.80
C HIS A 506 -19.31 7.26 -7.17
N HIS A 507 -20.56 6.79 -7.21
CA HIS A 507 -21.68 7.45 -6.55
C HIS A 507 -21.44 7.64 -5.04
N TYR A 508 -20.84 6.65 -4.36
CA TYR A 508 -20.45 6.76 -2.94
C TYR A 508 -19.33 7.78 -2.70
N VAL A 509 -18.31 7.82 -3.58
CA VAL A 509 -17.13 8.67 -3.40
C VAL A 509 -17.44 10.13 -3.74
N PHE A 510 -18.12 10.39 -4.86
CA PHE A 510 -18.27 11.72 -5.45
C PHE A 510 -19.66 12.35 -5.26
N ASP A 511 -20.72 11.54 -5.22
CA ASP A 511 -22.11 12.05 -5.25
C ASP A 511 -22.84 11.97 -3.90
N GLY A 512 -22.14 11.54 -2.84
CA GLY A 512 -22.74 11.40 -1.51
C GLY A 512 -23.65 10.17 -1.36
N GLY A 513 -23.49 9.16 -2.22
CA GLY A 513 -24.16 7.87 -2.11
C GLY A 513 -23.83 7.12 -0.80
N GLU A 514 -24.59 6.06 -0.52
CA GLU A 514 -24.35 5.22 0.66
C GLU A 514 -23.17 4.27 0.45
N LYS A 515 -22.48 3.93 1.55
CA LYS A 515 -21.40 2.95 1.55
C LYS A 515 -21.91 1.57 1.11
N TRP A 516 -21.14 0.88 0.27
CA TRP A 516 -21.49 -0.44 -0.27
C TRP A 516 -21.20 -1.58 0.74
N ASN A 517 -22.05 -1.68 1.76
CA ASN A 517 -21.91 -2.69 2.82
C ASN A 517 -22.48 -4.07 2.40
N PHE A 518 -21.84 -5.14 2.87
CA PHE A 518 -22.36 -6.49 2.69
C PHE A 518 -23.59 -6.77 3.57
N LYS A 519 -24.59 -7.44 2.98
CA LYS A 519 -25.77 -7.93 3.71
C LYS A 519 -25.87 -9.46 3.60
N PRO A 520 -26.12 -10.18 4.71
CA PRO A 520 -26.37 -11.63 4.69
C PRO A 520 -27.53 -12.02 3.77
N ASP A 521 -27.50 -13.23 3.22
CA ASP A 521 -28.52 -13.72 2.28
C ASP A 521 -29.94 -13.66 2.86
N GLU A 522 -30.10 -13.97 4.15
CA GLU A 522 -31.39 -13.87 4.86
C GLU A 522 -31.97 -12.45 4.83
N VAL A 523 -31.12 -11.44 5.00
CA VAL A 523 -31.52 -10.02 4.99
C VAL A 523 -31.91 -9.61 3.58
N VAL A 524 -31.12 -10.00 2.57
CA VAL A 524 -31.40 -9.68 1.17
C VAL A 524 -32.70 -10.31 0.70
N GLU A 525 -32.95 -11.57 1.07
CA GLU A 525 -34.18 -12.27 0.70
C GLU A 525 -35.40 -11.66 1.41
N LYS A 526 -35.27 -11.26 2.67
CA LYS A 526 -36.33 -10.53 3.39
C LYS A 526 -36.66 -9.19 2.71
N GLU A 527 -35.65 -8.39 2.39
CA GLU A 527 -35.84 -7.12 1.67
C GLU A 527 -36.48 -7.34 0.30
N ARG A 528 -36.12 -8.42 -0.40
CA ARG A 528 -36.72 -8.80 -1.69
C ARG A 528 -38.20 -9.16 -1.54
N GLN A 529 -38.55 -9.94 -0.53
CA GLN A 529 -39.94 -10.30 -0.23
C GLN A 529 -40.78 -9.09 0.16
N GLU A 530 -40.22 -8.18 0.97
CA GLU A 530 -40.88 -6.92 1.33
C GLU A 530 -41.13 -6.02 0.11
N ARG A 531 -40.14 -5.88 -0.79
CA ARG A 531 -40.34 -5.14 -2.06
C ARG A 531 -41.37 -5.81 -2.96
N ALA A 532 -41.40 -7.14 -3.03
CA ALA A 532 -42.41 -7.86 -3.80
C ALA A 532 -43.83 -7.64 -3.23
N ARG A 533 -43.98 -7.63 -1.89
CA ARG A 533 -45.24 -7.28 -1.22
C ARG A 533 -45.65 -5.84 -1.49
N ALA A 534 -44.74 -4.88 -1.37
CA ALA A 534 -45.03 -3.47 -1.66
C ALA A 534 -45.49 -3.25 -3.12
N ARG A 535 -44.92 -3.99 -4.08
CA ARG A 535 -45.36 -3.97 -5.49
C ARG A 535 -46.74 -4.59 -5.70
N LEU A 536 -47.11 -5.60 -4.91
CA LEU A 536 -48.46 -6.17 -4.93
C LEU A 536 -49.49 -5.20 -4.32
N GLU A 537 -49.10 -4.43 -3.30
CA GLU A 537 -49.94 -3.43 -2.65
C GLU A 537 -50.12 -2.16 -3.51
N ASN A 538 -49.08 -1.77 -4.25
CA ASN A 538 -49.09 -0.64 -5.18
C ASN A 538 -48.62 -1.08 -6.58
N PRO A 539 -49.48 -1.72 -7.38
CA PRO A 539 -49.10 -2.14 -8.72
C PRO A 539 -48.86 -0.91 -9.61
N GLU A 540 -47.69 -0.85 -10.24
CA GLU A 540 -47.46 0.11 -11.33
C GLU A 540 -48.44 -0.17 -12.48
N PRO A 541 -48.88 0.85 -13.24
CA PRO A 541 -49.75 0.64 -14.39
C PRO A 541 -49.02 -0.19 -15.45
N VAL A 542 -49.35 -1.48 -15.54
CA VAL A 542 -48.84 -2.37 -16.57
C VAL A 542 -49.65 -2.16 -17.84
N GLN A 543 -49.01 -1.66 -18.91
CA GLN A 543 -49.55 -1.85 -20.26
C GLN A 543 -49.43 -3.34 -20.60
N GLU A 544 -50.55 -4.05 -20.71
CA GLU A 544 -50.53 -5.43 -21.18
C GLU A 544 -50.01 -5.45 -22.63
N PRO A 545 -48.91 -6.16 -22.93
CA PRO A 545 -48.47 -6.31 -24.30
C PRO A 545 -49.50 -7.13 -25.09
N ILE A 546 -49.82 -6.66 -26.29
CA ILE A 546 -50.76 -7.30 -27.21
C ILE A 546 -50.21 -8.70 -27.55
N PRO A 547 -50.97 -9.79 -27.36
CA PRO A 547 -50.49 -11.15 -27.66
C PRO A 547 -50.26 -11.34 -29.16
N ASP A 548 -49.20 -12.07 -29.52
CA ASP A 548 -48.90 -12.43 -30.90
C ASP A 548 -49.85 -13.54 -31.35
N GLU A 549 -50.47 -13.41 -32.52
CA GLU A 549 -51.30 -14.45 -33.13
C GLU A 549 -50.51 -15.21 -34.19
N VAL A 550 -50.31 -16.51 -33.98
CA VAL A 550 -49.57 -17.40 -34.89
C VAL A 550 -50.50 -18.52 -35.33
N VAL A 551 -50.56 -18.78 -36.62
CA VAL A 551 -51.45 -19.82 -37.19
C VAL A 551 -50.70 -21.15 -37.25
N ASP A 552 -51.30 -22.21 -36.71
CA ASP A 552 -50.73 -23.56 -36.80
C ASP A 552 -50.90 -24.19 -38.20
N LYS A 553 -50.33 -25.39 -38.38
CA LYS A 553 -50.37 -26.11 -39.66
C LYS A 553 -51.77 -26.55 -40.09
N ASP A 554 -52.74 -26.52 -39.16
CA ASP A 554 -54.13 -26.91 -39.37
C ASP A 554 -55.06 -25.69 -39.50
N GLY A 555 -54.52 -24.47 -39.45
CA GLY A 555 -55.26 -23.22 -39.64
C GLY A 555 -55.84 -22.61 -38.36
N ASN A 556 -55.48 -23.10 -37.17
CA ASN A 556 -55.96 -22.53 -35.91
C ASN A 556 -55.09 -21.35 -35.47
N ILE A 557 -55.73 -20.29 -34.97
CA ILE A 557 -55.04 -19.14 -34.39
C ILE A 557 -54.58 -19.50 -32.97
N ILE A 558 -53.26 -19.57 -32.78
CA ILE A 558 -52.61 -19.76 -31.48
C ILE A 558 -52.17 -18.38 -30.98
N LYS A 559 -52.62 -18.00 -29.79
CA LYS A 559 -52.09 -16.84 -29.07
C LYS A 559 -50.78 -17.24 -28.41
N THR A 560 -49.67 -16.78 -28.95
CA THR A 560 -48.34 -16.99 -28.37
C THR A 560 -47.86 -15.73 -27.69
N LYS A 561 -47.12 -15.88 -26.59
CA LYS A 561 -46.44 -14.78 -25.93
C LYS A 561 -44.95 -14.96 -26.13
N THR A 562 -44.37 -14.22 -27.06
CA THR A 562 -42.92 -14.16 -27.19
C THR A 562 -42.37 -13.46 -25.95
N LEU A 563 -41.74 -14.21 -25.05
CA LEU A 563 -41.05 -13.61 -23.92
C LEU A 563 -39.83 -12.87 -24.47
N GLN A 564 -39.80 -11.54 -24.32
CA GLN A 564 -38.61 -10.76 -24.67
C GLN A 564 -37.42 -11.29 -23.86
N GLU A 565 -36.28 -11.41 -24.53
CA GLU A 565 -35.02 -11.74 -23.87
C GLU A 565 -34.76 -10.73 -22.74
N VAL A 566 -34.62 -11.24 -21.52
CA VAL A 566 -34.30 -10.39 -20.36
C VAL A 566 -32.81 -10.10 -20.39
N VAL A 567 -32.44 -8.99 -21.02
CA VAL A 567 -31.08 -8.46 -20.94
C VAL A 567 -30.90 -7.86 -19.54
N VAL A 568 -30.12 -8.52 -18.68
CA VAL A 568 -29.74 -7.96 -17.38
C VAL A 568 -28.78 -6.79 -17.64
N THR A 569 -29.29 -5.57 -17.60
CA THR A 569 -28.49 -4.36 -17.86
C THR A 569 -27.61 -3.96 -16.68
N ALA A 570 -27.96 -4.39 -15.45
CA ALA A 570 -27.17 -4.17 -14.25
C ALA A 570 -27.45 -5.25 -13.19
N TYR A 571 -26.40 -5.70 -12.49
CA TYR A 571 -26.51 -6.61 -11.35
C TYR A 571 -27.04 -5.85 -10.12
N PRO A 572 -27.95 -6.45 -9.33
CA PRO A 572 -28.29 -5.90 -8.02
C PRO A 572 -27.02 -5.70 -7.18
N PRO A 573 -26.87 -4.59 -6.44
CA PRO A 573 -25.63 -4.27 -5.71
C PRO A 573 -25.12 -5.40 -4.81
N GLN A 574 -26.02 -6.13 -4.16
CA GLN A 574 -25.66 -7.27 -3.30
C GLN A 574 -25.21 -8.49 -4.10
N THR A 575 -25.81 -8.75 -5.27
CA THR A 575 -25.36 -9.82 -6.17
C THR A 575 -23.97 -9.51 -6.71
N LEU A 576 -23.73 -8.26 -7.12
CA LEU A 576 -22.44 -7.83 -7.62
C LEU A 576 -21.35 -7.94 -6.54
N LEU A 577 -21.63 -7.55 -5.30
CA LEU A 577 -20.65 -7.63 -4.21
C LEU A 577 -20.17 -9.06 -3.93
N ARG A 578 -21.06 -10.05 -4.07
CA ARG A 578 -20.73 -11.49 -3.92
C ARG A 578 -19.79 -11.95 -5.03
N ILE A 579 -20.01 -11.48 -6.26
CA ILE A 579 -19.13 -11.73 -7.40
C ILE A 579 -17.77 -11.06 -7.17
N ILE A 580 -17.76 -9.80 -6.73
CA ILE A 580 -16.53 -9.05 -6.45
C ILE A 580 -15.69 -9.77 -5.37
N ARG A 581 -16.31 -10.20 -4.26
CA ARG A 581 -15.62 -10.97 -3.20
C ARG A 581 -14.99 -12.25 -3.70
N ASN A 582 -15.69 -13.02 -4.52
CA ASN A 582 -15.20 -14.32 -5.00
C ASN A 582 -14.11 -14.22 -6.07
N LYS A 583 -14.11 -13.14 -6.86
CA LYS A 583 -13.24 -13.03 -8.04
C LYS A 583 -12.08 -12.06 -7.88
N TYR A 584 -12.19 -11.07 -6.99
CA TYR A 584 -11.19 -9.99 -6.92
C TYR A 584 -10.71 -9.64 -5.51
N LEU A 585 -11.47 -9.97 -4.44
CA LEU A 585 -11.08 -9.60 -3.08
C LEU A 585 -10.34 -10.70 -2.34
N HIS A 586 -9.24 -10.33 -1.71
CA HIS A 586 -8.35 -11.23 -0.99
C HIS A 586 -8.77 -11.36 0.48
N TRP A 587 -8.29 -12.42 1.16
CA TRP A 587 -8.58 -12.62 2.58
C TRP A 587 -7.44 -12.11 3.48
N SER A 588 -6.20 -12.19 3.01
CA SER A 588 -4.94 -11.70 3.62
C SER A 588 -4.53 -12.24 5.00
N ALA A 589 -5.45 -12.66 5.89
CA ALA A 589 -5.13 -13.08 7.26
C ALA A 589 -4.97 -14.60 7.39
N ASN A 590 -3.96 -15.05 8.14
CA ASN A 590 -3.74 -16.45 8.49
C ASN A 590 -3.06 -16.59 9.86
N ARG A 591 -3.12 -17.79 10.45
CA ARG A 591 -2.44 -18.12 11.72
C ARG A 591 -1.11 -18.86 11.54
N ASP A 592 -0.62 -18.94 10.31
CA ASP A 592 0.64 -19.64 9.98
C ASP A 592 1.88 -18.87 10.45
N TRP A 593 1.81 -17.53 10.52
CA TRP A 593 2.99 -16.70 10.75
C TRP A 593 2.73 -15.43 11.56
N MET A 594 3.75 -15.04 12.35
CA MET A 594 3.72 -13.85 13.17
C MET A 594 3.42 -12.60 12.35
N GLY A 595 2.37 -11.89 12.75
CA GLY A 595 1.98 -10.60 12.19
C GLY A 595 1.01 -10.65 11.01
N MET A 596 0.61 -11.85 10.60
CA MET A 596 -0.52 -12.08 9.68
C MET A 596 -1.79 -12.53 10.44
N ASP A 597 -1.68 -12.68 11.76
CA ASP A 597 -2.75 -13.11 12.64
C ASP A 597 -3.96 -12.18 12.56
N PRO A 598 -5.18 -12.74 12.47
CA PRO A 598 -6.40 -11.97 12.63
C PRO A 598 -6.59 -11.58 14.09
N ASN A 599 -7.16 -10.39 14.32
CA ASN A 599 -7.68 -10.04 15.64
C ASN A 599 -8.66 -11.11 16.15
N ASN A 600 -8.67 -11.37 17.46
CA ASN A 600 -9.55 -12.39 18.05
C ASN A 600 -11.05 -12.21 17.77
N ASP A 601 -11.50 -10.98 17.54
CA ASP A 601 -12.87 -10.62 17.17
C ASP A 601 -13.06 -10.40 15.66
N TYR A 602 -12.00 -10.60 14.86
CA TYR A 602 -11.96 -10.35 13.41
C TYR A 602 -12.36 -8.91 13.04
N GLN A 603 -12.14 -7.96 13.96
CA GLN A 603 -12.38 -6.54 13.72
C GLN A 603 -11.07 -5.79 13.64
N ARG A 604 -10.98 -4.85 12.70
CA ARG A 604 -9.83 -3.96 12.60
C ARG A 604 -9.71 -3.08 13.82
N ARG A 605 -8.49 -2.87 14.30
CA ARG A 605 -8.19 -1.80 15.26
C ARG A 605 -8.02 -0.48 14.52
N ILE A 606 -8.55 0.59 15.10
CA ILE A 606 -8.58 1.92 14.49
C ILE A 606 -8.08 2.92 15.51
N TYR A 607 -7.10 3.72 15.11
CA TYR A 607 -6.52 4.82 15.87
C TYR A 607 -6.93 6.16 15.26
N PRO A 608 -7.10 7.21 16.09
CA PRO A 608 -7.50 8.53 15.65
C PRO A 608 -6.48 9.19 14.71
#